data_AF-A0A2E8AYN0-F1
#
_entry.id   AF-A0A2E8AYN0-F1
#
_cell.length_a   1.000
_cell.length_b   1.000
_cell.length_c   1.000
_cell.angle_alpha   90.00
_cell.angle_beta   90.00
_cell.angle_gamma   90.00
#
_symmetry.space_group_name_H-M   'P 1'
#
loop_
_entity.id
_entity.type
_entity.pdbx_description
1 polymer ?
#
loop_
_entity_poly.entity_id
_entity_poly.type
_entity_poly.pdbx_seq_one_letter_code
_entity_poly.pdbx_strand_id
1 'polypeptide(L)'
;MQPTVWVILEGTAREAEIVQVSANFDLAILRIDVNRSPYFKLAAADQLPRLTPVLSFGFPAVAREGLNDEEDVLEWKNSFDQKKEIESLFKPSDFEYVVTRGTVNVIQNRDHSGHYIQHNADISGGNSGGPLTDENGLVWGVNTFSMTQASGGTASGIFYALMMQQLRGEIDRHTHRCKWE
;
A
#
# COMPACT_ATOMS: atom_id res chain seq x y z
N MET A 1 16.13 3.65 20.11
CA MET A 1 15.74 4.67 19.13
C MET A 1 14.35 4.32 18.64
N GLN A 2 13.43 5.27 18.53
CA GLN A 2 12.23 5.04 17.73
C GLN A 2 12.65 5.05 16.25
N PRO A 3 12.19 4.09 15.43
CA PRO A 3 12.51 4.11 14.00
C PRO A 3 11.88 5.35 13.37
N THR A 4 12.69 6.14 12.67
CA THR A 4 12.19 7.25 11.86
C THR A 4 11.60 6.70 10.57
N VAL A 5 10.33 6.99 10.28
CA VAL A 5 9.67 6.64 9.03
C VAL A 5 9.73 7.84 8.10
N TRP A 6 10.11 7.60 6.84
CA TRP A 6 10.14 8.62 5.79
C TRP A 6 9.08 8.31 4.75
N VAL A 7 8.33 9.32 4.33
CA VAL A 7 7.40 9.25 3.20
C VAL A 7 7.92 10.17 2.11
N ILE A 8 8.03 9.62 0.90
CA ILE A 8 8.42 10.40 -0.27
C ILE A 8 7.17 10.70 -1.08
N LEU A 9 6.87 11.99 -1.21
CA LEU A 9 5.71 12.48 -1.94
C LEU A 9 6.18 13.53 -2.93
N GLU A 10 5.87 13.33 -4.21
CA GLU A 10 6.31 14.21 -5.31
C GLU A 10 7.84 14.40 -5.31
N GLY A 11 8.60 13.32 -5.03
CA GLY A 11 10.07 13.33 -4.99
C GLY A 11 10.69 14.00 -3.77
N THR A 12 9.89 14.51 -2.82
CA THR A 12 10.39 15.15 -1.59
C THR A 12 10.23 14.19 -0.40
N ALA A 13 11.32 13.90 0.31
CA ALA A 13 11.26 13.11 1.53
C ALA A 13 10.75 13.95 2.70
N ARG A 14 9.87 13.34 3.50
CA ARG A 14 9.28 13.94 4.69
C ARG A 14 9.32 12.94 5.81
N GLU A 15 9.71 13.40 7.00
CA GLU A 15 9.57 12.59 8.20
C GLU A 15 8.08 12.40 8.49
N ALA A 16 7.71 11.16 8.82
CA ALA A 16 6.35 10.76 9.11
C ALA A 16 6.22 10.30 10.56
N GLU A 17 5.16 10.77 11.22
CA GLU A 17 4.75 10.26 12.53
C GLU A 17 3.89 9.01 12.36
N ILE A 18 4.22 7.95 13.10
CA ILE A 18 3.32 6.80 13.26
C ILE A 18 2.22 7.20 14.23
N VAL A 19 1.04 7.51 13.69
CA VAL A 19 -0.13 7.94 14.48
C VAL A 19 -0.80 6.75 15.15
N GLN A 20 -0.90 5.64 14.43
CA GLN A 20 -1.47 4.40 14.94
C GLN A 20 -0.91 3.20 14.20
N VAL A 21 -0.70 2.10 14.94
CA VAL A 21 -0.62 0.75 14.39
C VAL A 21 -1.87 0.01 14.85
N SER A 22 -2.63 -0.58 13.93
CA SER A 22 -3.85 -1.30 14.29
C SER A 22 -3.50 -2.56 15.09
N ALA A 23 -4.29 -2.84 16.12
CA ALA A 23 -4.18 -4.08 16.89
C ALA A 23 -4.92 -5.25 16.22
N ASN A 24 -5.84 -4.94 15.29
CA ASN A 24 -6.76 -5.91 14.70
C ASN A 24 -6.44 -6.20 13.24
N PHE A 25 -5.79 -5.25 12.56
CA PHE A 25 -5.55 -5.28 11.13
C PHE A 25 -4.07 -5.06 10.83
N ASP A 26 -3.62 -5.60 9.70
CA ASP A 26 -2.30 -5.31 9.14
C ASP A 26 -2.29 -3.90 8.50
N LEU A 27 -2.35 -2.87 9.34
CA LEU A 27 -2.49 -1.46 8.97
C LEU A 27 -1.72 -0.55 9.92
N ALA A 28 -1.07 0.49 9.37
CA ALA A 28 -0.61 1.65 10.11
C ALA A 28 -1.14 2.95 9.49
N ILE A 29 -1.37 3.95 10.34
CA ILE A 29 -1.72 5.32 9.95
C ILE A 29 -0.49 6.20 10.19
N LEU A 30 -0.02 6.84 9.13
CA LEU A 30 1.11 7.77 9.17
C LEU A 30 0.62 9.21 8.96
N ARG A 31 1.27 10.18 9.60
CA ARG A 31 1.03 11.61 9.37
C ARG A 31 2.28 12.28 8.84
N ILE A 32 2.10 13.08 7.79
CA ILE A 32 3.10 14.01 7.25
C ILE A 32 2.50 15.41 7.16
N ASP A 33 3.34 16.42 7.30
CA ASP A 33 2.94 17.80 7.12
C ASP A 33 3.12 18.23 5.65
N VAL A 34 2.00 18.51 5.00
CA VAL A 34 1.91 18.97 3.61
C VAL A 34 0.86 20.09 3.48
N ASN A 35 1.18 21.12 2.71
CA ASN A 35 0.26 22.27 2.51
C ASN A 35 -1.01 21.83 1.76
N ARG A 36 -0.82 21.09 0.66
CA ARG A 36 -1.88 20.44 -0.13
C ARG A 36 -1.28 19.21 -0.80
N SER A 37 -2.08 18.18 -0.95
CA SER A 37 -1.75 16.99 -1.71
C SER A 37 -3.04 16.45 -2.33
N PRO A 38 -3.00 15.91 -3.57
CA PRO A 38 -4.11 15.12 -4.06
C PRO A 38 -4.36 13.95 -3.12
N TYR A 39 -5.64 13.59 -2.94
CA TYR A 39 -6.04 12.49 -2.09
C TYR A 39 -7.09 11.65 -2.80
N PHE A 40 -7.15 10.37 -2.46
CA PHE A 40 -8.23 9.51 -2.88
C PHE A 40 -9.42 9.62 -1.93
N LYS A 41 -10.62 9.50 -2.50
CA LYS A 41 -11.83 9.26 -1.73
C LYS A 41 -11.88 7.78 -1.30
N LEU A 42 -12.51 7.51 -0.17
CA LEU A 42 -12.59 6.19 0.43
C LEU A 42 -14.02 5.65 0.35
N ALA A 43 -14.19 4.39 -0.04
CA ALA A 43 -15.51 3.76 -0.09
C ALA A 43 -16.07 3.57 1.34
N ALA A 44 -17.28 4.08 1.57
CA ALA A 44 -18.03 3.87 2.81
C ALA A 44 -18.83 2.56 2.80
N ALA A 45 -19.12 2.03 1.61
CA ALA A 45 -19.91 0.83 1.41
C ALA A 45 -19.12 -0.44 1.77
N ASP A 46 -19.82 -1.43 2.32
CA ASP A 46 -19.33 -2.78 2.62
C ASP A 46 -19.65 -3.79 1.49
N GLN A 47 -20.27 -3.31 0.41
CA GLN A 47 -20.64 -4.11 -0.74
C GLN A 47 -19.97 -3.58 -2.00
N LEU A 48 -19.27 -4.48 -2.69
CA LEU A 48 -18.64 -4.26 -3.98
C LEU A 48 -19.03 -5.43 -4.90
N PRO A 49 -19.76 -5.19 -6.00
CA PRO A 49 -20.20 -6.27 -6.88
C PRO A 49 -19.04 -7.10 -7.44
N ARG A 50 -19.31 -8.39 -7.66
CA ARG A 50 -18.38 -9.25 -8.40
C ARG A 50 -18.22 -8.74 -9.82
N LEU A 51 -17.07 -9.01 -10.41
CA LEU A 51 -16.67 -8.54 -11.74
C LEU A 51 -16.50 -7.03 -11.87
N THR A 52 -16.68 -6.25 -10.79
CA THR A 52 -16.33 -4.83 -10.80
C THR A 52 -14.86 -4.67 -11.18
N PRO A 53 -14.55 -3.88 -12.23
CA PRO A 53 -13.17 -3.59 -12.61
C PRO A 53 -12.47 -2.84 -11.48
N VAL A 54 -11.25 -3.26 -11.18
CA VAL A 54 -10.42 -2.64 -10.13
C VAL A 54 -9.00 -2.39 -10.63
N LEU A 55 -8.36 -1.39 -10.03
CA LEU A 55 -6.98 -1.00 -10.25
C LEU A 55 -6.21 -1.14 -8.93
N SER A 56 -5.06 -1.79 -8.98
CA SER A 56 -4.12 -1.89 -7.86
C SER A 56 -2.90 -1.04 -8.17
N PHE A 57 -2.49 -0.20 -7.21
CA PHE A 57 -1.34 0.68 -7.33
C PHE A 57 -0.26 0.26 -6.34
N GLY A 58 1.01 0.42 -6.71
CA GLY A 58 2.11 0.19 -5.80
C GLY A 58 3.49 0.40 -6.41
N PHE A 59 4.53 0.17 -5.63
CA PHE A 59 5.92 0.34 -6.04
C PHE A 59 6.61 -1.02 -5.99
N PRO A 60 6.57 -1.80 -7.08
CA PRO A 60 7.06 -3.16 -7.05
C PRO A 60 8.54 -3.21 -6.69
N ALA A 61 8.90 -4.08 -5.75
CA ALA A 61 10.27 -4.29 -5.28
C ALA A 61 11.21 -4.70 -6.41
N VAL A 62 10.71 -5.42 -7.42
CA VAL A 62 11.48 -5.80 -8.61
C VAL A 62 11.87 -4.62 -9.51
N ALA A 63 11.20 -3.47 -9.39
CA ALA A 63 11.66 -2.24 -10.05
C ALA A 63 12.86 -1.59 -9.33
N ARG A 64 13.17 -2.05 -8.11
CA ARG A 64 14.33 -1.64 -7.30
C ARG A 64 15.54 -2.55 -7.50
N GLU A 65 15.34 -3.79 -7.94
CA GLU A 65 16.41 -4.72 -8.28
C GLU A 65 17.03 -4.30 -9.63
N GLY A 66 18.10 -3.51 -9.57
CA GLY A 66 19.00 -3.40 -10.71
C GLY A 66 19.53 -4.80 -11.05
N LEU A 67 19.83 -5.08 -12.32
CA LEU A 67 20.33 -6.38 -12.80
C LEU A 67 21.66 -6.87 -12.14
N ASN A 68 22.20 -6.14 -11.14
CA ASN A 68 23.47 -6.38 -10.47
C ASN A 68 23.30 -6.23 -8.93
N ASP A 69 22.84 -7.30 -8.28
CA ASP A 69 22.47 -7.35 -6.85
C ASP A 69 23.62 -7.06 -5.86
N GLU A 70 24.89 -7.12 -6.28
CA GLU A 70 26.03 -7.03 -5.36
C GLU A 70 26.54 -5.60 -5.12
N GLU A 71 26.33 -4.66 -6.05
CA GLU A 71 26.77 -3.25 -5.91
C GLU A 71 25.78 -2.42 -5.06
N ASP A 72 24.48 -2.61 -5.27
CA ASP A 72 23.42 -1.80 -4.62
C ASP A 72 23.36 -2.03 -3.09
N VAL A 73 23.61 -3.25 -2.60
CA VAL A 73 23.59 -3.57 -1.15
C VAL A 73 24.81 -2.99 -0.41
N LEU A 74 25.97 -2.94 -1.08
CA LEU A 74 27.19 -2.37 -0.51
C LEU A 74 27.12 -0.84 -0.44
N GLU A 75 26.56 -0.19 -1.47
CA GLU A 75 26.30 1.25 -1.45
C GLU A 75 25.31 1.64 -0.35
N TRP A 76 24.25 0.84 -0.14
CA TRP A 76 23.24 1.13 0.90
C TRP A 76 23.85 1.16 2.31
N LYS A 77 24.68 0.18 2.67
CA LYS A 77 25.35 0.13 3.98
C LYS A 77 26.33 1.28 4.20
N ASN A 78 27.04 1.70 3.16
CA ASN A 78 27.99 2.82 3.23
C ASN A 78 27.31 4.19 3.22
N SER A 79 26.05 4.28 2.79
CA SER A 79 25.31 5.55 2.68
C SER A 79 24.67 6.00 3.99
N PHE A 80 24.35 5.09 4.91
CA PHE A 80 23.83 5.43 6.24
C PHE A 80 24.89 6.02 7.18
N ASP A 81 26.18 5.89 6.83
CA ASP A 81 27.31 6.41 7.61
C ASP A 81 27.67 7.86 7.24
N GLN A 82 27.09 8.39 6.15
CA GLN A 82 27.27 9.78 5.73
C GLN A 82 25.93 10.53 5.81
N LYS A 83 25.97 11.82 6.20
CA LYS A 83 24.83 12.76 6.17
C LYS A 83 24.36 13.05 4.74
N LYS A 84 24.01 12.02 3.98
CA LYS A 84 23.38 12.15 2.68
C LYS A 84 21.89 12.44 2.88
N GLU A 85 21.35 13.29 2.02
CA GLU A 85 19.90 13.52 1.94
C GLU A 85 19.20 12.20 1.60
N ILE A 86 18.08 11.89 2.26
CA ILE A 86 17.37 10.61 2.14
C ILE A 86 17.01 10.31 0.69
N GLU A 87 16.66 11.33 -0.08
CA GLU A 87 16.32 11.26 -1.50
C GLU A 87 17.46 10.68 -2.35
N SER A 88 18.71 10.95 -1.97
CA SER A 88 19.89 10.46 -2.70
C SER A 88 20.10 8.94 -2.57
N LEU A 89 19.33 8.27 -1.71
CA LEU A 89 19.34 6.81 -1.55
C LEU A 89 18.45 6.09 -2.59
N PHE A 90 17.72 6.85 -3.42
CA PHE A 90 16.71 6.32 -4.34
C PHE A 90 17.02 6.73 -5.79
N LYS A 91 16.82 5.79 -6.71
CA LYS A 91 16.88 6.06 -8.16
C LYS A 91 15.55 6.66 -8.60
N PRO A 92 15.48 7.50 -9.65
CA PRO A 92 14.20 8.04 -10.14
C PRO A 92 13.14 6.96 -10.42
N SER A 93 13.54 5.78 -10.89
CA SER A 93 12.68 4.62 -11.13
C SER A 93 12.03 4.05 -9.85
N ASP A 94 12.62 4.28 -8.67
CA ASP A 94 12.03 3.86 -7.39
C ASP A 94 10.75 4.65 -7.06
N PHE A 95 10.51 5.77 -7.76
CA PHE A 95 9.32 6.61 -7.62
C PHE A 95 8.31 6.38 -8.74
N GLU A 96 8.54 5.41 -9.63
CA GLU A 96 7.57 5.01 -10.64
C GLU A 96 6.64 3.93 -10.05
N TYR A 97 5.38 4.31 -9.84
CA TYR A 97 4.36 3.36 -9.41
C TYR A 97 3.89 2.53 -10.60
N VAL A 98 3.49 1.29 -10.33
CA VAL A 98 2.86 0.39 -11.28
C VAL A 98 1.37 0.31 -10.99
N VAL A 99 0.59 0.24 -12.08
CA VAL A 99 -0.85 0.00 -12.03
C VAL A 99 -1.15 -1.34 -12.66
N THR A 100 -1.83 -2.21 -11.93
CA THR A 100 -2.35 -3.47 -12.45
C THR A 100 -3.87 -3.45 -12.45
N ARG A 101 -4.47 -4.05 -13.48
CA ARG A 101 -5.92 -4.09 -13.65
C ARG A 101 -6.43 -5.50 -13.41
N GLY A 102 -7.60 -5.59 -12.78
CA GLY A 102 -8.30 -6.85 -12.60
C GLY A 102 -9.77 -6.63 -12.30
N THR A 103 -10.38 -7.61 -11.67
CA THR A 103 -11.79 -7.63 -11.29
C THR A 103 -11.96 -8.19 -9.89
N VAL A 104 -13.06 -7.81 -9.26
CA VAL A 104 -13.48 -8.38 -7.98
C VAL A 104 -13.98 -9.81 -8.18
N ASN A 105 -13.37 -10.75 -7.48
CA ASN A 105 -13.79 -12.14 -7.48
C ASN A 105 -14.92 -12.37 -6.46
N VAL A 106 -14.69 -11.98 -5.21
CA VAL A 106 -15.62 -12.17 -4.07
C VAL A 106 -15.18 -11.32 -2.88
N ILE A 107 -16.11 -10.95 -2.01
CA ILE A 107 -15.80 -10.39 -0.68
C ILE A 107 -15.83 -11.54 0.33
N GLN A 108 -14.74 -11.72 1.06
CA GLN A 108 -14.62 -12.72 2.12
C GLN A 108 -14.66 -12.04 3.48
N ASN A 109 -15.55 -12.49 4.36
CA ASN A 109 -15.42 -12.23 5.78
C ASN A 109 -14.50 -13.31 6.36
N ARG A 110 -13.37 -12.89 6.92
CA ARG A 110 -12.39 -13.79 7.54
C ARG A 110 -12.38 -13.57 9.05
N ASP A 111 -13.52 -13.78 9.69
CA ASP A 111 -13.72 -13.70 11.14
C ASP A 111 -12.84 -12.62 11.82
N HIS A 112 -11.91 -13.03 12.68
CA HIS A 112 -11.02 -12.17 13.47
C HIS A 112 -10.04 -11.32 12.65
N SER A 113 -9.94 -11.52 11.34
CA SER A 113 -9.06 -10.74 10.44
C SER A 113 -9.80 -9.73 9.55
N GLY A 114 -11.13 -9.71 9.60
CA GLY A 114 -11.94 -8.70 8.92
C GLY A 114 -12.40 -9.05 7.49
N HIS A 115 -12.85 -8.04 6.77
CA HIS A 115 -13.42 -8.15 5.43
C HIS A 115 -12.36 -7.90 4.35
N TYR A 116 -12.23 -8.83 3.42
CA TYR A 116 -11.26 -8.76 2.33
C TYR A 116 -11.94 -8.82 0.97
N ILE A 117 -11.48 -7.96 0.06
CA ILE A 117 -11.78 -8.03 -1.36
C ILE A 117 -10.80 -9.01 -1.98
N GLN A 118 -11.29 -10.13 -2.48
CA GLN A 118 -10.52 -10.99 -3.36
C GLN A 118 -10.58 -10.45 -4.79
N HIS A 119 -9.44 -10.26 -5.44
CA HIS A 119 -9.34 -9.82 -6.83
C HIS A 119 -8.23 -10.56 -7.58
N ASN A 120 -8.14 -10.32 -8.89
CA ASN A 120 -7.08 -10.85 -9.77
C ASN A 120 -6.22 -9.76 -10.43
N ALA A 121 -6.29 -8.51 -9.94
CA ALA A 121 -5.33 -7.48 -10.34
C ALA A 121 -3.97 -7.84 -9.76
N ASP A 122 -2.96 -8.02 -10.61
CA ASP A 122 -1.67 -8.57 -10.19
C ASP A 122 -1.00 -7.76 -9.06
N ILE A 123 -0.66 -8.44 -7.98
CA ILE A 123 0.13 -7.89 -6.87
C ILE A 123 1.46 -8.66 -6.82
N SER A 124 2.57 -7.95 -6.97
CA SER A 124 3.91 -8.45 -6.67
C SER A 124 4.43 -7.80 -5.38
N GLY A 125 5.60 -8.25 -4.88
CA GLY A 125 6.25 -7.59 -3.75
C GLY A 125 6.39 -6.10 -4.02
N GLY A 126 5.95 -5.24 -3.09
CA GLY A 126 5.95 -3.78 -3.25
C GLY A 126 4.59 -3.13 -3.55
N ASN A 127 3.56 -3.93 -3.87
CA ASN A 127 2.18 -3.42 -3.98
C ASN A 127 1.37 -3.50 -2.67
N SER A 128 1.86 -4.26 -1.68
CA SER A 128 1.29 -4.27 -0.32
C SER A 128 1.35 -2.88 0.32
N GLY A 129 0.26 -2.44 0.93
CA GLY A 129 0.06 -1.08 1.46
C GLY A 129 -0.53 -0.10 0.45
N GLY A 130 -0.52 -0.41 -0.85
CA GLY A 130 -1.11 0.43 -1.89
C GLY A 130 -2.64 0.31 -1.97
N PRO A 131 -3.33 1.28 -2.60
CA PRO A 131 -4.78 1.26 -2.75
C PRO A 131 -5.25 0.26 -3.82
N LEU A 132 -6.38 -0.39 -3.55
CA LEU A 132 -7.24 -1.03 -4.54
C LEU A 132 -8.42 -0.09 -4.83
N THR A 133 -8.54 0.41 -6.06
CA THR A 133 -9.60 1.35 -6.46
C THR A 133 -10.51 0.75 -7.52
N ASP A 134 -11.70 1.34 -7.68
CA ASP A 134 -12.46 1.18 -8.93
C ASP A 134 -11.92 2.11 -10.03
N GLU A 135 -12.52 2.08 -11.22
CA GLU A 135 -12.12 2.92 -12.36
C GLU A 135 -12.38 4.43 -12.15
N ASN A 136 -13.16 4.82 -11.14
CA ASN A 136 -13.39 6.22 -10.78
C ASN A 136 -12.37 6.73 -9.75
N GLY A 137 -11.46 5.88 -9.26
CA GLY A 137 -10.48 6.22 -8.24
C GLY A 137 -11.03 6.21 -6.81
N LEU A 138 -12.19 5.60 -6.57
CA LEU A 138 -12.68 5.38 -5.20
C LEU A 138 -11.92 4.19 -4.59
N VAL A 139 -11.29 4.38 -3.42
CA VAL A 139 -10.51 3.33 -2.76
C VAL A 139 -11.43 2.39 -2.00
N TRP A 140 -11.45 1.13 -2.43
CA TRP A 140 -12.25 0.07 -1.83
C TRP A 140 -11.48 -0.76 -0.81
N GLY A 141 -10.15 -0.81 -0.92
CA GLY A 141 -9.32 -1.47 0.09
C GLY A 141 -7.83 -1.14 0.02
N VAL A 142 -7.08 -1.68 0.99
CA VAL A 142 -5.61 -1.63 1.06
C VAL A 142 -5.06 -3.00 0.71
N ASN A 143 -4.23 -3.09 -0.33
CA ASN A 143 -3.56 -4.31 -0.74
C ASN A 143 -2.70 -4.86 0.42
N THR A 144 -2.77 -6.16 0.72
CA THR A 144 -1.97 -6.75 1.83
C THR A 144 -1.23 -8.02 1.41
N PHE A 145 -1.92 -9.05 0.91
CA PHE A 145 -1.32 -10.36 0.66
C PHE A 145 -1.81 -11.04 -0.62
N SER A 146 -0.97 -11.91 -1.17
CA SER A 146 -1.38 -13.02 -2.03
C SER A 146 -1.38 -14.31 -1.20
N MET A 147 -2.37 -15.20 -1.38
CA MET A 147 -2.34 -16.51 -0.71
C MET A 147 -1.37 -17.44 -1.44
N THR A 148 -0.08 -17.33 -1.13
CA THR A 148 0.97 -18.24 -1.64
C THR A 148 1.50 -19.21 -0.58
N GLN A 149 1.13 -19.06 0.69
CA GLN A 149 1.89 -19.70 1.78
C GLN A 149 1.22 -20.84 2.55
N ALA A 150 0.03 -21.31 2.19
CA ALA A 150 -0.56 -22.47 2.90
C ALA A 150 -0.15 -23.84 2.34
N SER A 151 0.40 -23.92 1.12
CA SER A 151 0.55 -25.23 0.44
C SER A 151 1.73 -25.37 -0.52
N GLY A 152 2.71 -24.45 -0.52
CA GLY A 152 3.92 -24.57 -1.37
C GLY A 152 3.65 -24.50 -2.88
N GLY A 153 2.48 -23.97 -3.29
CA GLY A 153 2.13 -23.72 -4.68
C GLY A 153 2.23 -22.23 -5.02
N THR A 154 2.54 -21.91 -6.28
CA THR A 154 2.52 -20.55 -6.83
C THR A 154 1.11 -19.97 -6.74
N ALA A 155 0.93 -18.84 -6.07
CA ALA A 155 -0.33 -18.11 -6.04
C ALA A 155 -0.54 -17.48 -7.40
N SER A 156 -1.23 -18.19 -8.29
CA SER A 156 -1.60 -17.63 -9.59
C SER A 156 -2.95 -16.93 -9.49
N GLY A 157 -2.94 -15.59 -9.52
CA GLY A 157 -4.14 -14.77 -9.79
C GLY A 157 -5.14 -14.55 -8.65
N ILE A 158 -4.77 -14.83 -7.39
CA ILE A 158 -5.65 -14.56 -6.23
C ILE A 158 -4.96 -13.64 -5.22
N PHE A 159 -5.50 -12.43 -5.11
CA PHE A 159 -4.98 -11.34 -4.30
C PHE A 159 -6.05 -10.78 -3.36
N TYR A 160 -5.62 -10.17 -2.26
CA TYR A 160 -6.50 -9.68 -1.23
C TYR A 160 -6.18 -8.24 -0.83
N ALA A 161 -7.24 -7.44 -0.73
CA ALA A 161 -7.21 -6.10 -0.17
C ALA A 161 -8.15 -6.01 1.04
N LEU A 162 -7.68 -5.41 2.13
CA LEU A 162 -8.46 -5.15 3.33
C LEU A 162 -9.47 -4.03 3.04
N MET A 163 -10.77 -4.29 3.20
CA MET A 163 -11.82 -3.32 2.87
C MET A 163 -11.69 -2.00 3.65
N MET A 164 -11.84 -0.86 2.97
CA MET A 164 -11.74 0.46 3.60
C MET A 164 -12.81 0.72 4.66
N GLN A 165 -14.03 0.22 4.44
CA GLN A 165 -15.16 0.46 5.33
C GLN A 165 -14.85 0.10 6.79
N GLN A 166 -14.17 -1.01 7.04
CA GLN A 166 -13.86 -1.47 8.40
C GLN A 166 -12.75 -0.64 9.07
N LEU A 167 -11.95 0.08 8.28
CA LEU A 167 -10.87 0.95 8.76
C LEU A 167 -11.38 2.32 9.19
N ARG A 168 -12.63 2.66 8.85
CA ARG A 168 -13.22 3.97 9.11
C ARG A 168 -13.14 4.38 10.58
N GLY A 169 -13.44 3.48 11.50
CA GLY A 169 -13.38 3.76 12.94
C GLY A 169 -11.96 4.06 13.44
N GLU A 170 -10.93 3.51 12.81
CA GLU A 170 -9.54 3.84 13.14
C GLU A 170 -9.10 5.16 12.50
N ILE A 171 -9.46 5.38 11.24
CA ILE A 171 -9.10 6.59 10.48
C ILE A 171 -9.79 7.84 11.05
N ASP A 172 -11.10 7.79 11.27
CA ASP A 172 -11.92 8.94 11.68
C ASP A 172 -11.57 9.43 13.10
N ARG A 173 -10.90 8.61 13.92
CA ARG A 173 -10.35 9.01 15.24
C ARG A 173 -9.18 9.99 15.13
N HIS A 174 -8.45 9.97 14.02
CA HIS A 174 -7.24 10.77 13.83
C HIS A 174 -7.43 11.91 12.83
N THR A 175 -8.48 11.86 12.00
CA THR A 175 -8.78 12.94 11.06
C THR A 175 -10.25 12.96 10.66
N HIS A 176 -10.85 14.15 10.62
CA HIS A 176 -12.18 14.38 10.05
C HIS A 176 -12.12 14.92 8.61
N ARG A 177 -10.93 14.95 8.01
CA ARG A 177 -10.71 15.50 6.66
C ARG A 177 -10.87 14.45 5.56
N CYS A 178 -10.93 13.16 5.92
CA CYS A 178 -11.18 12.07 5.00
C CYS A 178 -12.54 12.22 4.31
N LYS A 179 -12.59 11.87 3.02
CA LYS A 179 -13.81 11.90 2.23
C LYS A 179 -14.26 10.48 1.96
N TRP A 180 -15.39 10.12 2.56
CA TRP A 180 -16.06 8.85 2.39
C TRP A 180 -17.21 9.01 1.41
N GLU A 181 -17.33 8.11 0.43
CA GLU A 181 -18.43 8.07 -0.56
C GLU A 181 -19.12 6.71 -0.59
#